data_AF-A0A652YME8-F1
#
_entry.id   AF-A0A652YME8-F1
#
_cell.length_a   1.000
_cell.length_b   1.000
_cell.length_c   1.000
_cell.angle_alpha   90.00
_cell.angle_beta   90.00
_cell.angle_gamma   90.00
#
_symmetry.space_group_name_H-M   'P 1'
#
loop_
_entity.id
_entity.type
_entity.pdbx_description
1 polymer ?
#
loop_
_entity_poly.entity_id
_entity_poly.type
_entity_poly.pdbx_seq_one_letter_code
_entity_poly.pdbx_strand_id
1 'polypeptide(L)'
;MSKHNKRKTSTTIRFIAVTAGVGSLVGAGAVVNSGMAGAQSWSASCNWEWPVNGSLSQGYHGGHDGVDFAVNVGTVLHAPTSGTISVAGPNDPGGYGTYIQLEADSGEQIQMGHLSETWVGVGQRVAVGDQIGATGNTGSSTGPHLHLRIHSGGAVDPMSFLSSVGACETGVSSAPAPAPEPELAPAPAPEPEPELAAAPAPELAPAPELAPAPELAPAPEPVPAADPAPVVESEVSEPAPVESIPEVEAPVSGESVVVAAGDTLFEIGAERGLTWQAVWDMNPQIVDPDQIFVGDVINL
;
A
#
# COMPACT_ATOMS: atom_id res chain seq x y z
N MET A 1 -65.98 48.89 -7.47
CA MET A 1 -65.98 50.29 -7.94
C MET A 1 -65.01 51.10 -7.09
N SER A 2 -64.12 51.83 -7.79
CA SER A 2 -63.24 52.94 -7.40
C SER A 2 -62.28 52.90 -6.20
N LYS A 3 -61.00 52.89 -6.60
CA LYS A 3 -59.75 53.34 -5.95
C LYS A 3 -59.86 54.74 -5.32
N HIS A 4 -58.97 55.09 -4.36
CA HIS A 4 -58.01 56.21 -4.46
C HIS A 4 -57.07 56.33 -3.24
N ASN A 5 -55.82 55.90 -3.47
CA ASN A 5 -54.51 56.44 -3.10
C ASN A 5 -54.37 57.49 -1.95
N LYS A 6 -53.62 57.15 -0.90
CA LYS A 6 -52.94 58.12 -0.01
C LYS A 6 -51.44 57.81 0.06
N ARG A 7 -50.62 58.71 -0.50
CA ARG A 7 -49.15 58.72 -0.38
C ARG A 7 -48.77 59.21 1.02
N LYS A 8 -47.84 58.53 1.70
CA LYS A 8 -47.19 59.05 2.92
C LYS A 8 -45.76 59.48 2.59
N THR A 9 -45.45 60.66 3.09
CA THR A 9 -44.28 61.50 2.85
C THR A 9 -43.03 61.04 3.61
N SER A 10 -41.89 61.27 2.98
CA SER A 10 -40.52 61.09 3.47
C SER A 10 -40.17 62.05 4.61
N THR A 11 -39.36 61.60 5.58
CA THR A 11 -38.63 62.48 6.49
C THR A 11 -37.27 61.86 6.78
N THR A 12 -36.26 62.40 6.11
CA THR A 12 -34.84 62.19 6.36
C THR A 12 -34.38 63.14 7.46
N ILE A 13 -33.75 62.63 8.52
CA ILE A 13 -33.04 63.45 9.51
C ILE A 13 -31.54 63.16 9.38
N ARG A 14 -30.79 64.21 9.01
CA ARG A 14 -29.33 64.27 9.00
C ARG A 14 -28.85 64.78 10.36
N PHE A 15 -27.92 64.08 11.00
CA PHE A 15 -27.18 64.61 12.14
C PHE A 15 -25.78 65.09 11.73
N ILE A 16 -25.39 66.18 12.38
CA ILE A 16 -24.34 67.14 12.06
C ILE A 16 -22.96 66.61 12.48
N ALA A 17 -21.96 66.82 11.62
CA ALA A 17 -20.55 66.62 11.91
C ALA A 17 -19.97 67.82 12.67
N VAL A 18 -19.15 67.55 13.70
CA VAL A 18 -18.23 68.51 14.31
C VAL A 18 -16.82 68.04 14.03
N THR A 19 -16.07 68.86 13.30
CA THR A 19 -14.64 68.71 13.01
C THR A 19 -13.82 69.55 13.98
N ALA A 20 -12.75 68.97 14.53
CA ALA A 20 -11.57 69.69 15.01
C ALA A 20 -10.34 68.98 14.43
N GLY A 21 -9.64 69.67 13.52
CA GLY A 21 -8.26 69.35 13.15
C GLY A 21 -7.29 70.14 14.05
N VAL A 22 -5.96 70.11 13.92
CA VAL A 22 -5.00 69.37 13.10
C VAL A 22 -3.70 69.40 13.93
N GLY A 23 -2.91 68.33 13.92
CA GLY A 23 -1.54 68.33 14.41
C GLY A 23 -0.71 67.31 13.64
N SER A 24 -0.13 67.75 12.51
CA SER A 24 0.81 66.95 11.71
C SER A 24 2.12 66.74 12.46
N LEU A 25 2.53 65.48 12.60
CA LEU A 25 3.93 65.08 12.60
C LEU A 25 4.12 64.10 11.45
N VAL A 26 5.01 64.48 10.53
CA VAL A 26 5.45 63.67 9.39
C VAL A 26 6.54 62.73 9.90
N GLY A 27 6.36 61.42 9.73
CA GLY A 27 7.38 60.43 10.05
C GLY A 27 7.03 59.08 9.43
N ALA A 28 7.69 58.78 8.30
CA ALA A 28 7.87 57.49 7.63
C ALA A 28 6.61 56.63 7.36
N GLY A 29 6.30 56.44 6.07
CA GLY A 29 5.18 55.63 5.61
C GLY A 29 5.23 54.18 6.10
N ALA A 30 4.26 53.80 6.91
CA ALA A 30 3.77 52.43 6.94
C ALA A 30 2.81 52.27 5.76
N VAL A 31 3.24 51.50 4.76
CA VAL A 31 2.32 50.89 3.80
C VAL A 31 1.23 50.16 4.59
N VAL A 32 -0.02 50.50 4.30
CA VAL A 32 -1.16 49.70 4.71
C VAL A 32 -1.06 48.36 3.99
N ASN A 33 -0.50 47.34 4.63
CA ASN A 33 -0.86 45.99 4.25
C ASN A 33 -2.14 45.68 4.99
N SER A 34 -3.26 45.72 4.27
CA SER A 34 -4.46 44.98 4.66
C SER A 34 -4.05 43.51 4.75
N GLY A 35 -3.53 43.10 5.90
CA GLY A 35 -3.45 41.71 6.29
C GLY A 35 -4.87 41.22 6.43
N MET A 36 -5.43 40.74 5.32
CA MET A 36 -6.55 39.82 5.34
C MET A 36 -6.27 38.79 6.42
N ALA A 37 -7.26 38.66 7.30
CA ALA A 37 -7.32 37.68 8.36
C ALA A 37 -6.56 36.41 7.97
N GLY A 38 -5.62 36.01 8.84
CA GLY A 38 -5.29 34.61 8.95
C GLY A 38 -6.58 33.89 9.28
N ALA A 39 -7.27 33.41 8.24
CA ALA A 39 -8.02 32.19 8.33
C ALA A 39 -6.96 31.15 8.69
N GLN A 40 -6.76 30.95 9.99
CA GLN A 40 -6.36 29.64 10.48
C GLN A 40 -7.37 28.71 9.81
N SER A 41 -6.92 28.02 8.76
CA SER A 41 -7.68 26.94 8.16
C SER A 41 -7.91 25.98 9.31
N TRP A 42 -9.15 25.91 9.77
CA TRP A 42 -9.60 24.72 10.48
C TRP A 42 -9.38 23.64 9.44
N SER A 43 -8.30 22.87 9.58
CA SER A 43 -8.13 21.64 8.83
C SER A 43 -9.39 20.85 9.14
N ALA A 44 -10.30 20.79 8.16
CA ALA A 44 -11.35 19.81 8.22
C ALA A 44 -10.59 18.47 8.29
N SER A 45 -10.66 17.81 9.44
CA SER A 45 -10.12 16.46 9.56
C SER A 45 -10.97 15.60 8.62
N CYS A 46 -10.43 15.32 7.44
CA CYS A 46 -11.06 14.43 6.50
C CYS A 46 -10.93 13.02 7.05
N ASN A 47 -12.03 12.28 7.11
CA ASN A 47 -11.97 10.87 7.52
C ASN A 47 -11.44 9.98 6.39
N TRP A 48 -11.51 10.47 5.15
CA TRP A 48 -11.02 9.80 3.96
C TRP A 48 -10.23 10.75 3.06
N GLU A 49 -9.22 10.22 2.39
CA GLU A 49 -8.42 10.89 1.36
C GLU A 49 -8.17 10.00 0.14
N TRP A 50 -7.90 10.65 -0.99
CA TRP A 50 -7.26 9.96 -2.11
C TRP A 50 -5.84 9.50 -1.73
N PRO A 51 -5.45 8.24 -1.96
CA PRO A 51 -4.13 7.72 -1.59
C PRO A 51 -2.97 8.40 -2.33
N VAL A 52 -3.24 8.89 -3.54
CA VAL A 52 -2.26 9.56 -4.42
C VAL A 52 -2.94 10.65 -5.24
N ASN A 53 -2.15 11.66 -5.60
CA ASN A 53 -2.54 12.64 -6.61
C ASN A 53 -2.13 12.12 -8.00
N GLY A 54 -3.02 11.37 -8.66
CA GLY A 54 -2.78 10.72 -9.94
C GLY A 54 -3.99 10.80 -10.87
N SER A 55 -3.79 10.49 -12.15
CA SER A 55 -4.89 10.38 -13.12
C SER A 55 -5.40 8.95 -13.17
N LEU A 56 -6.72 8.75 -13.17
CA LEU A 56 -7.31 7.43 -13.41
C LEU A 56 -6.88 6.90 -14.79
N SER A 57 -6.13 5.79 -14.82
CA SER A 57 -5.71 5.10 -16.04
C SER A 57 -6.63 3.94 -16.40
N GLN A 58 -7.19 3.25 -15.40
CA GLN A 58 -8.15 2.17 -15.61
C GLN A 58 -9.23 2.20 -14.53
N GLY A 59 -10.48 2.10 -14.96
CA GLY A 59 -11.65 2.08 -14.06
C GLY A 59 -12.03 0.67 -13.61
N TYR A 60 -12.96 0.63 -12.65
CA TYR A 60 -13.58 -0.60 -12.16
C TYR A 60 -14.53 -1.21 -13.20
N HIS A 61 -14.42 -2.52 -13.45
CA HIS A 61 -15.34 -3.28 -14.32
C HIS A 61 -15.23 -4.81 -14.07
N GLY A 62 -16.04 -5.61 -14.79
CA GLY A 62 -16.10 -7.08 -14.63
C GLY A 62 -14.86 -7.89 -15.01
N GLY A 63 -13.68 -7.28 -15.04
CA GLY A 63 -12.37 -7.94 -15.18
C GLY A 63 -11.25 -7.14 -14.50
N HIS A 64 -11.63 -6.14 -13.70
CA HIS A 64 -10.75 -5.28 -12.94
C HIS A 64 -11.54 -4.80 -11.71
N ASP A 65 -11.33 -5.49 -10.60
CA ASP A 65 -12.02 -5.33 -9.32
C ASP A 65 -11.43 -4.19 -8.47
N GLY A 66 -10.77 -3.24 -9.13
CA GLY A 66 -10.17 -2.05 -8.55
C GLY A 66 -10.12 -0.90 -9.54
N VAL A 67 -9.31 0.10 -9.22
CA VAL A 67 -8.98 1.21 -10.11
C VAL A 67 -7.49 1.43 -10.13
N ASP A 68 -6.98 1.88 -11.27
CA ASP A 68 -5.56 2.19 -11.43
C ASP A 68 -5.36 3.69 -11.59
N PHE A 69 -4.41 4.23 -10.83
CA PHE A 69 -3.94 5.60 -10.98
C PHE A 69 -2.57 5.61 -11.63
N ALA A 70 -2.44 6.26 -12.78
CA ALA A 70 -1.16 6.51 -13.41
C ALA A 70 -0.35 7.52 -12.58
N VAL A 71 0.74 7.04 -12.00
CA VAL A 71 1.68 7.79 -11.17
C VAL A 71 3.09 7.23 -11.35
N ASN A 72 4.11 8.08 -11.21
CA ASN A 72 5.49 7.63 -11.32
C ASN A 72 5.86 6.69 -10.16
N VAL A 73 6.80 5.77 -10.41
CA VAL A 73 7.47 5.03 -9.32
C VAL A 73 8.05 6.02 -8.31
N GLY A 74 7.89 5.74 -7.02
CA GLY A 74 8.36 6.59 -5.94
C GLY A 74 7.40 7.70 -5.54
N THR A 75 6.19 7.77 -6.12
CA THR A 75 5.17 8.72 -5.66
C THR A 75 4.72 8.32 -4.25
N VAL A 76 4.70 9.28 -3.32
CA VAL A 76 4.30 9.04 -1.93
C VAL A 76 2.88 8.49 -1.88
N LEU A 77 2.71 7.37 -1.20
CA LEU A 77 1.42 6.74 -0.93
C LEU A 77 0.92 7.17 0.44
N HIS A 78 -0.30 7.68 0.49
CA HIS A 78 -0.97 8.09 1.71
C HIS A 78 -2.04 7.07 2.15
N ALA A 79 -2.21 6.88 3.46
CA ALA A 79 -3.29 6.09 4.02
C ALA A 79 -4.65 6.74 3.72
N PRO A 80 -5.56 6.07 2.98
CA PRO A 80 -6.84 6.64 2.60
C PRO A 80 -7.75 6.94 3.79
N THR A 81 -7.58 6.25 4.92
CA THR A 81 -8.38 6.41 6.14
C THR A 81 -7.57 5.93 7.34
N SER A 82 -8.09 6.14 8.55
CA SER A 82 -7.48 5.59 9.77
C SER A 82 -7.80 4.10 9.91
N GLY A 83 -6.82 3.31 10.35
CA GLY A 83 -6.97 1.88 10.46
C GLY A 83 -5.69 1.15 10.87
N THR A 84 -5.71 -0.17 10.76
CA THR A 84 -4.58 -1.04 11.11
C THR A 84 -4.10 -1.79 9.88
N ILE A 85 -2.78 -1.82 9.67
CA ILE A 85 -2.16 -2.53 8.56
C ILE A 85 -2.24 -4.04 8.80
N SER A 86 -2.91 -4.77 7.91
CA SER A 86 -3.00 -6.24 7.94
C SER A 86 -1.97 -6.91 7.03
N VAL A 87 -1.51 -6.22 5.98
CA VAL A 87 -0.43 -6.68 5.09
C VAL A 87 0.48 -5.49 4.72
N ALA A 88 1.79 -5.70 4.71
CA ALA A 88 2.75 -4.77 4.15
C ALA A 88 4.01 -5.50 3.66
N GLY A 89 4.29 -5.41 2.35
CA GLY A 89 5.53 -5.91 1.77
C GLY A 89 5.33 -6.74 0.49
N PRO A 90 6.37 -7.46 0.03
CA PRO A 90 6.31 -8.32 -1.15
C PRO A 90 5.37 -9.49 -0.88
N ASN A 91 4.15 -9.38 -1.36
CA ASN A 91 3.10 -10.38 -1.23
C ASN A 91 2.23 -10.25 -2.49
N ASP A 92 2.20 -11.28 -3.32
CA ASP A 92 1.72 -11.19 -4.71
C ASP A 92 0.40 -11.96 -4.95
N PRO A 93 -0.62 -11.90 -4.06
CA PRO A 93 -1.89 -12.57 -4.33
C PRO A 93 -2.49 -11.94 -5.58
N GLY A 94 -2.90 -12.70 -6.59
CA GLY A 94 -3.52 -12.13 -7.79
C GLY A 94 -2.67 -11.10 -8.57
N GLY A 95 -1.34 -11.04 -8.38
CA GLY A 95 -0.44 -10.20 -9.16
C GLY A 95 -0.10 -8.81 -8.59
N TYR A 96 -0.39 -8.55 -7.31
CA TYR A 96 -0.14 -7.25 -6.65
C TYR A 96 1.33 -6.83 -6.48
N GLY A 97 2.28 -7.75 -6.46
CA GLY A 97 3.70 -7.50 -6.19
C GLY A 97 3.96 -7.10 -4.73
N THR A 98 4.46 -5.90 -4.49
CA THR A 98 4.50 -5.33 -3.14
C THR A 98 3.18 -4.60 -2.91
N TYR A 99 2.50 -4.87 -1.80
CA TYR A 99 1.25 -4.17 -1.49
C TYR A 99 1.06 -3.92 0.00
N ILE A 100 0.12 -3.02 0.29
CA ILE A 100 -0.37 -2.75 1.63
C ILE A 100 -1.86 -3.08 1.67
N GLN A 101 -2.28 -3.77 2.72
CA GLN A 101 -3.68 -3.92 3.10
C GLN A 101 -3.94 -3.18 4.42
N LEU A 102 -4.95 -2.34 4.41
CA LEU A 102 -5.40 -1.53 5.55
C LEU A 102 -6.82 -1.96 5.93
N GLU A 103 -7.00 -2.39 7.17
CA GLU A 103 -8.33 -2.57 7.78
C GLU A 103 -8.76 -1.25 8.41
N ALA A 104 -9.72 -0.58 7.79
CA ALA A 104 -10.23 0.70 8.26
C ALA A 104 -11.01 0.55 9.56
N ASP A 105 -10.97 1.58 10.40
CA ASP A 105 -11.79 1.65 11.63
C ASP A 105 -13.30 1.60 11.34
N SER A 106 -13.71 1.98 10.14
CA SER A 106 -15.09 1.94 9.65
C SER A 106 -15.52 0.57 9.10
N GLY A 107 -14.58 -0.39 8.99
CA GLY A 107 -14.86 -1.78 8.61
C GLY A 107 -14.60 -2.12 7.14
N GLU A 108 -14.11 -1.19 6.34
CA GLU A 108 -13.64 -1.46 4.97
C GLU A 108 -12.22 -2.00 4.95
N GLN A 109 -11.94 -2.85 3.97
CA GLN A 109 -10.58 -3.30 3.67
C GLN A 109 -10.09 -2.60 2.41
N ILE A 110 -8.90 -2.00 2.48
CA ILE A 110 -8.30 -1.24 1.38
C ILE A 110 -6.99 -1.91 0.98
N GLN A 111 -6.87 -2.27 -0.29
CA GLN A 111 -5.68 -2.90 -0.85
C GLN A 111 -5.01 -1.95 -1.85
N MET A 112 -3.70 -1.76 -1.70
CA MET A 112 -2.90 -0.81 -2.49
C MET A 112 -1.66 -1.53 -3.05
N GLY A 113 -1.69 -1.85 -4.35
CA GLY A 113 -0.73 -2.71 -5.03
C GLY A 113 0.31 -2.02 -5.90
N HIS A 114 1.21 -2.86 -6.42
CA HIS A 114 2.33 -2.52 -7.30
C HIS A 114 3.33 -1.54 -6.69
N LEU A 115 3.49 -1.54 -5.37
CA LEU A 115 4.33 -0.59 -4.65
C LEU A 115 5.82 -0.84 -4.90
N SER A 116 6.64 0.19 -4.80
CA SER A 116 8.11 0.03 -4.80
C SER A 116 8.65 -0.20 -3.40
N GLU A 117 7.98 0.36 -2.39
CA GLU A 117 8.40 0.33 -1.00
C GLU A 117 7.20 0.47 -0.06
N THR A 118 7.31 -0.13 1.12
CA THR A 118 6.38 0.05 2.25
C THR A 118 7.13 0.65 3.43
N TRP A 119 6.57 1.67 4.08
CA TRP A 119 7.16 2.34 5.25
C TRP A 119 6.46 1.96 6.56
N VAL A 120 5.55 0.99 6.48
CA VAL A 120 4.75 0.48 7.60
C VAL A 120 4.85 -1.04 7.70
N GLY A 121 4.55 -1.57 8.87
CA GLY A 121 4.52 -3.02 9.13
C GLY A 121 3.13 -3.53 9.52
N VAL A 122 2.94 -4.85 9.43
CA VAL A 122 1.73 -5.54 9.91
C VAL A 122 1.49 -5.23 11.39
N GLY A 123 0.24 -4.93 11.75
CA GLY A 123 -0.18 -4.52 13.09
C GLY A 123 0.01 -3.04 13.39
N GLN A 124 0.67 -2.27 12.51
CA GLN A 124 0.84 -0.84 12.71
C GLN A 124 -0.49 -0.09 12.55
N ARG A 125 -0.75 0.83 13.47
CA ARG A 125 -1.87 1.78 13.37
C ARG A 125 -1.45 2.98 12.52
N VAL A 126 -2.30 3.39 11.60
CA VAL A 126 -2.12 4.60 10.79
C VAL A 126 -3.34 5.51 10.89
N ALA A 127 -3.10 6.81 10.76
CA ALA A 127 -4.12 7.84 10.60
C ALA A 127 -4.31 8.18 9.11
N VAL A 128 -5.50 8.69 8.78
CA VAL A 128 -5.78 9.26 7.46
C VAL A 128 -4.74 10.31 7.06
N GLY A 129 -4.16 10.13 5.87
CA GLY A 129 -3.11 10.99 5.32
C GLY A 129 -1.68 10.59 5.71
N ASP A 130 -1.48 9.60 6.59
CA ASP A 130 -0.15 9.08 6.93
C ASP A 130 0.57 8.60 5.67
N GLN A 131 1.87 8.88 5.60
CA GLN A 131 2.71 8.36 4.53
C GLN A 131 3.08 6.91 4.83
N ILE A 132 2.64 5.99 3.98
CA ILE A 132 2.73 4.54 4.26
C ILE A 132 3.62 3.77 3.30
N GLY A 133 4.09 4.40 2.22
CA GLY A 133 4.97 3.78 1.24
C GLY A 133 5.12 4.61 -0.02
N ALA A 134 5.55 3.96 -1.09
CA ALA A 134 5.71 4.58 -2.38
C ALA A 134 5.20 3.68 -3.52
N THR A 135 4.54 4.29 -4.50
CA THR A 135 4.03 3.58 -5.69
C THR A 135 5.17 3.00 -6.53
N GLY A 136 4.88 2.03 -7.37
CA GLY A 136 5.91 1.29 -8.09
C GLY A 136 5.44 0.67 -9.39
N ASN A 137 5.99 -0.51 -9.68
CA ASN A 137 5.71 -1.30 -10.87
C ASN A 137 6.02 -2.80 -10.61
N THR A 138 5.80 -3.28 -9.40
CA THR A 138 6.08 -4.67 -9.00
C THR A 138 4.89 -5.59 -9.32
N GLY A 139 5.13 -6.91 -9.36
CA GLY A 139 4.08 -7.89 -9.64
C GLY A 139 3.63 -7.84 -11.10
N SER A 140 2.37 -8.18 -11.34
CA SER A 140 1.75 -8.16 -12.67
C SER A 140 1.35 -6.73 -13.05
N SER A 141 2.34 -5.92 -13.44
CA SER A 141 2.15 -4.54 -13.88
C SER A 141 2.73 -4.29 -15.27
N THR A 142 2.01 -3.53 -16.10
CA THR A 142 2.47 -3.15 -17.46
C THR A 142 3.14 -1.78 -17.52
N GLY A 143 3.09 -1.01 -16.44
CA GLY A 143 3.74 0.30 -16.30
C GLY A 143 3.44 0.94 -14.94
N PRO A 144 4.16 2.00 -14.54
CA PRO A 144 4.01 2.59 -13.20
C PRO A 144 2.59 3.07 -12.90
N HIS A 145 2.00 2.53 -11.83
CA HIS A 145 0.68 2.91 -11.35
C HIS A 145 0.48 2.51 -9.88
N LEU A 146 -0.60 3.01 -9.29
CA LEU A 146 -1.18 2.44 -8.06
C LEU A 146 -2.43 1.67 -8.45
N HIS A 147 -2.51 0.40 -8.06
CA HIS A 147 -3.75 -0.38 -8.09
C HIS A 147 -4.45 -0.27 -6.73
N LEU A 148 -5.71 0.16 -6.72
CA LEU A 148 -6.51 0.37 -5.52
C LEU A 148 -7.78 -0.50 -5.56
N ARG A 149 -7.96 -1.36 -4.55
CA ARG A 149 -9.25 -2.03 -4.29
C ARG A 149 -9.82 -1.60 -2.94
N ILE A 150 -11.13 -1.55 -2.87
CA ILE A 150 -11.88 -1.31 -1.64
C ILE A 150 -12.94 -2.39 -1.51
N HIS A 151 -12.98 -3.03 -0.34
CA HIS A 151 -14.03 -3.96 0.05
C HIS A 151 -14.89 -3.35 1.15
N SER A 152 -16.19 -3.28 0.91
CA SER A 152 -17.20 -2.79 1.85
C SER A 152 -18.37 -3.76 1.88
N GLY A 153 -18.17 -4.93 2.51
CA GLY A 153 -19.09 -6.08 2.42
C GLY A 153 -19.02 -6.82 1.08
N GLY A 154 -17.95 -6.60 0.31
CA GLY A 154 -17.70 -7.08 -1.05
C GLY A 154 -16.92 -6.02 -1.85
N ALA A 155 -16.35 -6.39 -3.01
CA ALA A 155 -15.64 -5.45 -3.87
C ALA A 155 -16.57 -4.33 -4.37
N VAL A 156 -16.11 -3.08 -4.26
CA VAL A 156 -16.85 -1.89 -4.71
C VAL A 156 -15.98 -1.05 -5.65
N ASP A 157 -16.61 -0.25 -6.51
CA ASP A 157 -15.91 0.76 -7.30
C ASP A 157 -15.30 1.84 -6.38
N PRO A 158 -13.96 1.94 -6.28
CA PRO A 158 -13.29 2.90 -5.40
C PRO A 158 -13.58 4.36 -5.76
N MET A 159 -13.81 4.69 -7.04
CA MET A 159 -14.11 6.06 -7.44
C MET A 159 -15.46 6.52 -6.88
N SER A 160 -16.47 5.65 -7.02
CA SER A 160 -17.81 5.87 -6.48
C SER A 160 -17.80 5.89 -4.96
N PHE A 161 -17.08 4.95 -4.33
CA PHE A 161 -16.97 4.86 -2.88
C PHE A 161 -16.34 6.12 -2.28
N LEU A 162 -15.13 6.50 -2.71
CA LEU A 162 -14.39 7.66 -2.18
C LEU A 162 -15.16 8.97 -2.38
N SER A 163 -15.84 9.12 -3.53
CA SER A 163 -16.73 10.26 -3.78
C SER A 163 -17.91 10.29 -2.80
N SER A 164 -18.49 9.12 -2.48
CA SER A 164 -19.67 9.02 -1.60
C SER A 164 -19.37 9.32 -0.13
N VAL A 165 -18.16 8.95 0.34
CA VAL A 165 -17.71 9.22 1.72
C VAL A 165 -17.11 10.62 1.88
N GLY A 166 -17.03 11.39 0.79
CA GLY A 166 -16.49 12.75 0.80
C GLY A 166 -14.98 12.80 1.00
N ALA A 167 -14.25 11.88 0.34
CA ALA A 167 -12.80 11.85 0.39
C ALA A 167 -12.19 13.18 -0.06
N CYS A 168 -11.21 13.65 0.70
CA CYS A 168 -10.49 14.87 0.38
C CYS A 168 -9.32 14.60 -0.56
N GLU A 169 -8.77 15.68 -1.12
CA GLU A 169 -7.54 15.63 -1.92
C GLU A 169 -6.38 15.05 -1.11
N THR A 170 -5.46 14.36 -1.77
CA THR A 170 -4.30 13.73 -1.11
C THR A 170 -3.48 14.72 -0.28
N GLY A 171 -3.19 14.36 0.97
CA GLY A 171 -2.24 15.07 1.82
C GLY A 171 -2.78 16.39 2.42
N VAL A 172 -4.11 16.59 2.43
CA VAL A 172 -4.70 17.78 3.08
C VAL A 172 -4.92 17.58 4.58
N SER A 173 -5.03 16.34 5.02
CA SER A 173 -5.01 15.88 6.41
C SER A 173 -3.56 15.90 6.86
N SER A 174 -3.25 16.88 7.70
CA SER A 174 -1.98 16.86 8.42
C SER A 174 -2.08 15.78 9.48
N ALA A 175 -1.56 14.59 9.19
CA ALA A 175 -1.29 13.63 10.24
C ALA A 175 -0.32 14.27 11.26
N PRO A 176 -0.58 14.18 12.57
CA PRO A 176 0.47 14.44 13.54
C PRO A 176 1.63 13.48 13.24
N ALA A 177 2.87 13.97 13.23
CA ALA A 177 4.04 13.12 13.11
C ALA A 177 3.88 11.90 14.03
N PRO A 178 4.22 10.67 13.57
CA PRO A 178 4.02 9.47 14.35
C PRO A 178 4.60 9.70 15.74
N ALA A 179 3.80 9.42 16.78
CA ALA A 179 4.35 9.37 18.13
C ALA A 179 5.57 8.45 18.09
N PRO A 180 6.69 8.81 18.73
CA PRO A 180 7.85 7.93 18.75
C PRO A 180 7.38 6.55 19.18
N GLU A 181 7.74 5.52 18.40
CA GLU A 181 7.50 4.13 18.76
C GLU A 181 7.86 3.96 20.24
N PRO A 182 7.05 3.26 21.05
CA PRO A 182 7.49 2.93 22.39
C PRO A 182 8.82 2.18 22.23
N GLU A 183 9.91 2.84 22.64
CA GLU A 183 11.24 2.25 22.65
C GLU A 183 11.10 0.92 23.39
N LEU A 184 11.11 -0.18 22.63
CA LEU A 184 11.05 -1.52 23.19
C LEU A 184 12.13 -1.54 24.26
N ALA A 185 11.74 -1.76 25.52
CA ALA A 185 12.69 -1.84 26.61
C ALA A 185 13.85 -2.74 26.14
N PRO A 186 15.11 -2.32 26.35
CA PRO A 186 16.26 -3.08 25.84
C PRO A 186 16.07 -4.53 26.28
N ALA A 187 16.12 -5.45 25.31
CA ALA A 187 15.98 -6.87 25.57
C ALA A 187 16.82 -7.22 26.80
N PRO A 188 16.27 -8.01 27.76
CA PRO A 188 17.07 -8.43 28.90
C PRO A 188 18.36 -9.05 28.36
N ALA A 189 19.50 -8.63 28.94
CA ALA A 189 20.80 -9.16 28.56
C ALA A 189 20.70 -10.69 28.47
N PRO A 190 21.28 -11.31 27.42
CA PRO A 190 21.23 -12.76 27.29
C PRO A 190 21.71 -13.38 28.61
N GLU A 191 20.90 -14.27 29.18
CA GLU A 191 21.33 -15.04 30.34
C GLU A 191 22.66 -15.72 29.99
N PRO A 192 23.64 -15.74 30.92
CA PRO A 192 24.92 -16.36 30.63
C PRO A 192 24.69 -17.81 30.23
N GLU A 193 25.04 -18.15 28.98
CA GLU A 193 25.01 -19.53 28.51
C GLU A 193 25.79 -20.42 29.49
N PRO A 194 25.27 -21.62 29.84
CA PRO A 194 26.01 -22.52 30.71
C PRO A 194 27.32 -22.91 30.02
N GLU A 195 28.43 -22.61 30.69
CA GLU A 195 29.79 -22.91 30.25
C GLU A 195 29.94 -24.41 30.02
N LEU A 196 29.77 -24.84 28.77
CA LEU A 196 29.98 -26.23 28.37
C LEU A 196 31.48 -26.50 28.49
N ALA A 197 31.84 -27.33 29.48
CA ALA A 197 33.22 -27.70 29.77
C ALA A 197 33.98 -28.10 28.49
N ALA A 198 35.11 -27.42 28.26
CA ALA A 198 35.97 -27.60 27.11
C ALA A 198 36.38 -29.06 26.94
N ALA A 199 36.01 -29.66 25.80
CA ALA A 199 36.64 -30.89 25.34
C ALA A 199 38.13 -30.62 25.02
N PRO A 200 39.06 -31.55 25.30
CA PRO A 200 40.46 -31.36 24.96
C PRO A 200 40.66 -31.28 23.44
N ALA A 201 41.49 -30.32 23.01
CA ALA A 201 41.79 -30.07 21.61
C ALA A 201 42.37 -31.31 20.90
N PRO A 202 41.96 -31.61 19.66
CA PRO A 202 42.62 -32.63 18.86
C PRO A 202 44.02 -32.15 18.46
N GLU A 203 44.99 -33.06 18.57
CA GLU A 203 46.38 -32.85 18.14
C GLU A 203 46.42 -32.54 16.63
N LEU A 204 47.02 -31.40 16.27
CA LEU A 204 47.14 -30.90 14.91
C LEU A 204 47.93 -31.88 14.03
N ALA A 205 47.27 -32.52 13.06
CA ALA A 205 47.94 -33.22 11.98
C ALA A 205 48.78 -32.21 11.14
N PRO A 206 49.96 -32.59 10.65
CA PRO A 206 50.80 -31.70 9.85
C PRO A 206 50.11 -31.34 8.52
N ALA A 207 50.24 -30.07 8.13
CA ALA A 207 49.65 -29.51 6.93
C ALA A 207 50.13 -30.24 5.65
N PRO A 208 49.24 -30.48 4.66
CA PRO A 208 49.64 -31.04 3.39
C PRO A 208 50.43 -30.01 2.56
N GLU A 209 51.45 -30.50 1.87
CA GLU A 209 52.31 -29.74 0.95
C GLU A 209 51.48 -29.16 -0.20
N LEU A 210 51.60 -27.84 -0.43
CA LEU A 210 50.87 -27.10 -1.46
C LEU A 210 51.19 -27.64 -2.86
N ALA A 211 50.18 -28.16 -3.55
CA ALA A 211 50.27 -28.50 -4.96
C ALA A 211 50.50 -27.21 -5.81
N PRO A 212 51.27 -27.28 -6.91
CA PRO A 212 51.52 -26.13 -7.75
C PRO A 212 50.24 -25.66 -8.47
N ALA A 213 50.11 -24.34 -8.63
CA ALA A 213 48.98 -23.68 -9.27
C ALA A 213 48.77 -24.15 -10.72
N PRO A 214 47.51 -24.28 -11.20
CA PRO A 214 47.25 -24.65 -12.58
C PRO A 214 47.59 -23.49 -13.54
N GLU A 215 48.16 -23.84 -14.68
CA GLU A 215 48.49 -22.94 -15.78
C GLU A 215 47.21 -22.36 -16.40
N LEU A 216 47.17 -21.03 -16.58
CA LEU A 216 46.03 -20.32 -17.17
C LEU A 216 45.73 -20.82 -18.58
N ALA A 217 44.50 -21.29 -18.81
CA ALA A 217 44.02 -21.63 -20.14
C ALA A 217 43.97 -20.39 -21.06
N PRO A 218 44.27 -20.53 -22.37
CA PRO A 218 44.21 -19.42 -23.31
C PRO A 218 42.76 -18.97 -23.56
N ALA A 219 42.59 -17.66 -23.80
CA ALA A 219 41.31 -17.03 -24.09
C ALA A 219 40.67 -17.61 -25.37
N PRO A 220 39.33 -17.72 -25.43
CA PRO A 220 38.64 -18.22 -26.62
C PRO A 220 38.71 -17.20 -27.78
N GLU A 221 38.88 -17.71 -29.00
CA GLU A 221 38.90 -16.92 -30.23
C GLU A 221 37.53 -16.31 -30.57
N PRO A 222 37.48 -15.18 -31.30
CA PRO A 222 36.23 -14.51 -31.64
C PRO A 222 35.42 -15.31 -32.67
N VAL A 223 34.16 -15.60 -32.33
CA VAL A 223 33.17 -16.20 -33.23
C VAL A 223 32.81 -15.22 -34.36
N PRO A 224 32.79 -15.65 -35.64
CA PRO A 224 32.37 -14.79 -36.75
C PRO A 224 30.85 -14.54 -36.72
N ALA A 225 30.45 -13.34 -37.15
CA ALA A 225 29.05 -12.93 -37.27
C ALA A 225 28.30 -13.81 -38.28
N ALA A 226 27.14 -14.33 -37.88
CA ALA A 226 26.24 -15.08 -38.74
C ALA A 226 25.42 -14.14 -39.65
N ASP A 227 25.31 -14.51 -40.93
CA ASP A 227 24.36 -13.94 -41.89
C ASP A 227 22.91 -14.21 -41.48
N PRO A 228 21.93 -13.35 -41.87
CA PRO A 228 20.53 -13.54 -41.51
C PRO A 228 19.90 -14.69 -42.32
N ALA A 229 19.28 -15.65 -41.61
CA ALA A 229 18.51 -16.74 -42.20
C ALA A 229 17.15 -16.26 -42.74
N PRO A 230 16.60 -16.90 -43.79
CA PRO A 230 15.32 -16.55 -44.39
C PRO A 230 14.13 -17.04 -43.56
N VAL A 231 13.01 -16.32 -43.71
CA VAL A 231 11.70 -16.61 -43.12
C VAL A 231 11.12 -17.91 -43.70
N VAL A 232 10.71 -18.83 -42.84
CA VAL A 232 9.92 -20.02 -43.19
C VAL A 232 8.76 -20.18 -42.21
N GLU A 233 7.60 -20.50 -42.79
CA GLU A 233 6.27 -20.53 -42.18
C GLU A 233 6.10 -21.63 -41.12
N SER A 234 5.16 -21.34 -40.22
CA SER A 234 4.80 -22.07 -39.02
C SER A 234 4.17 -23.45 -39.30
N GLU A 235 4.67 -24.48 -38.63
CA GLU A 235 3.89 -25.69 -38.32
C GLU A 235 3.96 -25.99 -36.82
N VAL A 236 2.79 -26.23 -36.24
CA VAL A 236 2.56 -26.58 -34.83
C VAL A 236 3.13 -27.97 -34.54
N SER A 237 3.98 -28.07 -33.52
CA SER A 237 4.48 -29.35 -33.00
C SER A 237 4.37 -29.35 -31.47
N GLU A 238 3.78 -30.43 -30.95
CA GLU A 238 3.42 -30.68 -29.54
C GLU A 238 4.62 -30.56 -28.56
N PRO A 239 4.38 -30.20 -27.28
CA PRO A 239 5.47 -30.06 -26.30
C PRO A 239 5.96 -31.42 -25.78
N ALA A 240 7.29 -31.52 -25.64
CA ALA A 240 8.03 -32.64 -25.03
C ALA A 240 7.95 -32.61 -23.48
N PRO A 241 8.25 -33.73 -22.78
CA PRO A 241 8.00 -33.85 -21.35
C PRO A 241 9.07 -33.15 -20.50
N VAL A 242 8.62 -32.51 -19.43
CA VAL A 242 9.47 -31.78 -18.46
C VAL A 242 10.10 -32.76 -17.47
N GLU A 243 11.43 -32.74 -17.37
CA GLU A 243 12.20 -33.46 -16.34
C GLU A 243 11.97 -32.88 -14.94
N SER A 244 11.95 -33.78 -13.97
CA SER A 244 11.44 -33.64 -12.60
C SER A 244 12.32 -32.79 -11.68
N ILE A 245 11.70 -31.84 -10.99
CA ILE A 245 12.25 -31.14 -9.81
C ILE A 245 11.90 -31.99 -8.57
N PRO A 246 12.80 -32.18 -7.59
CA PRO A 246 12.51 -33.02 -6.42
C PRO A 246 11.38 -32.44 -5.56
N GLU A 247 10.41 -33.30 -5.29
CA GLU A 247 9.24 -33.10 -4.44
C GLU A 247 9.68 -32.81 -3.00
N VAL A 248 9.38 -31.61 -2.50
CA VAL A 248 9.45 -31.31 -1.07
C VAL A 248 8.30 -32.06 -0.42
N GLU A 249 8.61 -33.03 0.45
CA GLU A 249 7.60 -33.88 1.10
C GLU A 249 6.53 -33.04 1.79
N ALA A 250 5.27 -33.27 1.40
CA ALA A 250 4.10 -32.63 1.97
C ALA A 250 3.93 -33.01 3.45
N PRO A 251 3.57 -32.07 4.35
CA PRO A 251 3.07 -32.43 5.67
C PRO A 251 1.71 -33.13 5.53
N VAL A 252 1.49 -34.10 6.42
CA VAL A 252 0.38 -35.06 6.41
C VAL A 252 -0.96 -34.33 6.64
N SER A 253 -1.85 -34.41 5.65
CA SER A 253 -3.20 -33.83 5.66
C SER A 253 -4.25 -34.75 6.28
N GLY A 254 -5.34 -34.16 6.76
CA GLY A 254 -6.52 -34.88 7.25
C GLY A 254 -7.43 -34.10 8.18
N GLU A 255 -7.13 -32.83 8.47
CA GLU A 255 -7.96 -31.98 9.31
C GLU A 255 -8.78 -31.03 8.42
N SER A 256 -10.00 -30.71 8.83
CA SER A 256 -10.86 -29.78 8.10
C SER A 256 -11.40 -28.71 9.05
N VAL A 257 -11.33 -27.45 8.64
CA VAL A 257 -11.85 -26.30 9.40
C VAL A 257 -13.09 -25.75 8.71
N VAL A 258 -14.08 -25.33 9.50
CA VAL A 258 -15.25 -24.61 9.00
C VAL A 258 -14.95 -23.12 9.12
N VAL A 259 -15.00 -22.41 7.99
CA VAL A 259 -14.75 -20.97 7.91
C VAL A 259 -15.73 -20.23 8.83
N ALA A 260 -15.20 -19.48 9.78
CA ALA A 260 -15.93 -18.55 10.62
C ALA A 260 -15.92 -17.13 10.02
N ALA A 261 -16.80 -16.27 10.55
CA ALA A 261 -16.82 -14.88 10.12
C ALA A 261 -15.52 -14.19 10.51
N GLY A 262 -14.78 -13.70 9.50
CA GLY A 262 -13.49 -13.04 9.69
C GLY A 262 -12.28 -13.92 9.38
N ASP A 263 -12.47 -15.23 9.13
CA ASP A 263 -11.37 -16.10 8.74
C ASP A 263 -10.92 -15.80 7.31
N THR A 264 -9.61 -15.94 7.08
CA THR A 264 -9.01 -15.92 5.75
C THR A 264 -8.33 -17.26 5.45
N LEU A 265 -8.24 -17.63 4.16
CA LEU A 265 -7.50 -18.81 3.70
C LEU A 265 -6.03 -18.77 4.14
N PHE A 266 -5.51 -17.55 4.28
CA PHE A 266 -4.18 -17.26 4.80
C PHE A 266 -4.04 -17.57 6.31
N GLU A 267 -4.92 -17.05 7.17
CA GLU A 267 -4.87 -17.31 8.61
C GLU A 267 -5.09 -18.80 8.93
N ILE A 268 -6.05 -19.43 8.25
CA ILE A 268 -6.34 -20.86 8.41
C ILE A 268 -5.09 -21.71 8.10
N GLY A 269 -4.33 -21.33 7.07
CA GLY A 269 -3.06 -21.99 6.71
C GLY A 269 -1.92 -21.66 7.66
N ALA A 270 -1.74 -20.37 7.99
CA ALA A 270 -0.64 -19.89 8.83
C ALA A 270 -0.67 -20.50 10.24
N GLU A 271 -1.86 -20.70 10.81
CA GLU A 271 -2.03 -21.39 12.10
C GLU A 271 -1.49 -22.83 12.12
N ARG A 272 -1.40 -23.46 10.94
CA ARG A 272 -1.00 -24.87 10.77
C ARG A 272 0.33 -25.02 10.05
N GLY A 273 1.06 -23.92 9.87
CA GLY A 273 2.35 -23.90 9.18
C GLY A 273 2.25 -24.19 7.68
N LEU A 274 1.05 -24.05 7.10
CA LEU A 274 0.79 -24.21 5.67
C LEU A 274 0.80 -22.83 5.00
N THR A 275 1.33 -22.77 3.78
CA THR A 275 1.15 -21.57 2.94
C THR A 275 -0.29 -21.53 2.45
N TRP A 276 -0.83 -20.34 2.23
CA TRP A 276 -2.17 -20.19 1.66
C TRP A 276 -2.31 -20.93 0.31
N GLN A 277 -1.24 -20.99 -0.49
CA GLN A 277 -1.21 -21.74 -1.75
C GLN A 277 -1.34 -23.25 -1.52
N ALA A 278 -0.65 -23.80 -0.52
CA ALA A 278 -0.79 -25.22 -0.18
C ALA A 278 -2.22 -25.54 0.26
N VAL A 279 -2.84 -24.66 1.06
CA VAL A 279 -4.25 -24.80 1.46
C VAL A 279 -5.16 -24.68 0.24
N TRP A 280 -4.93 -23.74 -0.67
CA TRP A 280 -5.75 -23.58 -1.88
C TRP A 280 -5.63 -24.79 -2.82
N ASP A 281 -4.43 -25.32 -3.04
CA ASP A 281 -4.18 -26.51 -3.87
C ASP A 281 -4.90 -27.76 -3.31
N MET A 282 -5.06 -27.83 -1.97
CA MET A 282 -5.83 -28.88 -1.28
C MET A 282 -7.35 -28.68 -1.35
N ASN A 283 -7.80 -27.50 -1.81
CA ASN A 283 -9.21 -27.10 -1.84
C ASN A 283 -9.63 -26.62 -3.25
N PRO A 284 -9.66 -27.51 -4.26
CA PRO A 284 -10.01 -27.15 -5.63
C PRO A 284 -11.46 -26.66 -5.79
N GLN A 285 -12.31 -26.83 -4.77
CA GLN A 285 -13.65 -26.25 -4.74
C GLN A 285 -13.64 -24.72 -4.56
N ILE A 286 -12.53 -24.15 -4.08
CA ILE A 286 -12.34 -22.71 -3.93
C ILE A 286 -11.88 -22.17 -5.27
N VAL A 287 -12.82 -21.64 -6.04
CA VAL A 287 -12.57 -21.09 -7.39
C VAL A 287 -11.80 -19.77 -7.30
N ASP A 288 -12.04 -19.01 -6.24
CA ASP A 288 -11.41 -17.74 -5.95
C ASP A 288 -10.88 -17.78 -4.51
N PRO A 289 -9.55 -17.79 -4.30
CA PRO A 289 -8.96 -17.87 -2.96
C PRO A 289 -9.23 -16.64 -2.10
N ASP A 290 -9.66 -15.54 -2.72
CA ASP A 290 -10.06 -14.30 -2.03
C ASP A 290 -11.55 -14.32 -1.63
N GLN A 291 -12.31 -15.36 -2.00
CA GLN A 291 -13.73 -15.53 -1.67
C GLN A 291 -13.99 -16.86 -0.98
N ILE A 292 -13.81 -16.87 0.35
CA ILE A 292 -14.31 -17.93 1.23
C ILE A 292 -15.51 -17.43 2.03
N PHE A 293 -16.49 -18.29 2.23
CA PHE A 293 -17.74 -17.95 2.90
C PHE A 293 -17.86 -18.66 4.24
N VAL A 294 -18.51 -18.01 5.20
CA VAL A 294 -18.81 -18.61 6.50
C VAL A 294 -19.59 -19.91 6.31
N GLY A 295 -19.06 -21.01 6.85
CA GLY A 295 -19.61 -22.35 6.69
C GLY A 295 -18.92 -23.20 5.61
N ASP A 296 -18.02 -22.63 4.81
CA ASP A 296 -17.19 -23.40 3.89
C ASP A 296 -16.25 -24.33 4.67
N VAL A 297 -15.96 -25.49 4.07
CA VAL A 297 -15.05 -26.48 4.66
C VAL A 297 -13.72 -26.41 3.93
N ILE A 298 -12.66 -26.13 4.68
CA ILE A 298 -11.28 -26.00 4.20
C ILE A 298 -10.49 -27.22 4.66
N ASN A 299 -9.96 -27.98 3.72
CA ASN A 299 -9.07 -29.13 3.96
C ASN A 299 -7.64 -28.66 4.21
N LEU A 300 -6.95 -29.30 5.15
CA LEU A 300 -5.62 -28.96 5.63
C LEU A 300 -4.72 -30.19 5.69
#